data_AF-A0A1I4UHN6-F1
#
_entry.id   AF-A0A1I4UHN6-F1
#
_cell.length_a   1.000
_cell.length_b   1.000
_cell.length_c   1.000
_cell.angle_alpha   90.00
_cell.angle_beta   90.00
_cell.angle_gamma   90.00
#
_symmetry.space_group_name_H-M   'P 1'
#
loop_
_entity.id
_entity.type
_entity.pdbx_description
1 polymer ?
#
loop_
_entity_poly.entity_id
_entity_poly.type
_entity_poly.pdbx_seq_one_letter_code
_entity_poly.pdbx_strand_id
1 'polypeptide(L)' 'MGCTLDPLSADEDAPPELTVYGDAWCFSKDSIALHVPSALSPMEYDYLLNPEHPVFFYGIIEKAEAIPFQLDSRLKPDRK' A
#
# COMPACT_ATOMS: atom_id res chain seq x y z
N MET A 1 25.69 7.29 5.40
CA MET A 1 24.43 7.99 5.12
C MET A 1 23.31 7.02 5.45
N GLY A 2 22.99 6.88 6.74
CA GLY A 2 21.99 5.93 7.21
C GLY A 2 20.76 6.72 7.63
N CYS A 3 19.69 6.64 6.86
CA CYS A 3 18.37 7.05 7.33
C CYS A 3 17.83 5.91 8.19
N THR A 4 18.13 5.95 9.49
CA THR A 4 17.32 5.26 10.48
C THR A 4 15.95 5.94 10.49
N LEU A 5 14.97 5.28 9.87
CA LEU A 5 13.56 5.60 10.09
C LEU A 5 13.27 5.30 11.56
N ASP A 6 12.93 6.34 12.31
CA ASP A 6 12.59 6.23 13.72
C ASP A 6 11.34 5.34 13.85
N PRO A 7 11.37 4.21 14.57
CA PRO A 7 10.26 3.25 14.62
C PRO A 7 9.01 3.75 15.36
N LEU A 8 8.92 5.06 15.67
CA LEU A 8 7.85 5.65 16.45
C LEU A 8 7.12 6.83 15.79
N SER A 9 7.41 7.20 14.54
CA SER A 9 6.65 8.25 13.85
C SER A 9 5.34 7.69 13.28
N ALA A 10 4.44 7.28 14.18
CA ALA A 10 3.00 7.30 13.94
C ALA A 10 2.50 8.74 14.12
N ASP A 11 3.00 9.67 13.29
CA ASP A 11 2.30 10.94 13.08
C ASP A 11 0.94 10.60 12.46
N GLU A 12 -0.13 11.30 12.86
CA GLU A 12 -1.50 11.03 12.39
C GLU A 12 -1.65 11.08 10.85
N ASP A 13 -0.68 11.67 10.15
CA ASP A 13 -0.55 11.64 8.71
C ASP A 13 0.87 11.20 8.30
N ALA A 14 0.95 10.38 7.23
CA ALA A 14 2.22 10.03 6.61
C ALA A 14 2.97 11.29 6.15
N PRO A 15 4.29 11.40 6.36
CA PRO A 15 5.07 12.53 5.88
C PRO A 15 4.85 12.77 4.38
N PRO A 16 4.62 14.01 3.93
CA PRO A 16 4.30 14.32 2.53
C PRO A 16 5.41 13.89 1.57
N GLU A 17 6.65 13.73 2.05
CA GLU A 17 7.76 13.19 1.30
C GLU A 17 7.52 11.75 0.84
N LEU A 18 6.76 10.94 1.60
CA LEU A 18 6.42 9.57 1.23
C LEU A 18 5.57 9.50 -0.04
N THR A 19 4.70 10.49 -0.25
CA THR A 19 3.89 10.61 -1.47
C THR A 19 4.78 10.74 -2.71
N VAL A 20 5.87 11.52 -2.62
CA VAL A 20 6.80 11.72 -3.75
C VAL A 20 7.46 10.40 -4.16
N TYR A 21 7.84 9.57 -3.19
CA TYR A 21 8.42 8.25 -3.48
C TYR A 21 7.39 7.29 -4.08
N GLY A 22 6.16 7.30 -3.56
CA GLY A 22 5.05 6.50 -4.08
C GLY A 22 4.67 6.88 -5.52
N ASP A 23 4.57 8.18 -5.80
CA ASP A 23 4.28 8.71 -7.12
C ASP A 23 5.38 8.33 -8.12
N ALA A 24 6.64 8.57 -7.78
CA ALA A 24 7.76 8.23 -8.63
C ALA A 24 7.78 6.74 -9.00
N TRP A 25 7.53 5.87 -8.01
CA TRP A 25 7.39 4.43 -8.26
C TRP A 25 6.18 4.12 -9.17
N CYS A 26 5.01 4.67 -8.87
CA CYS A 26 3.79 4.44 -9.65
C CYS A 26 3.96 4.85 -11.12
N PHE A 27 4.57 6.01 -11.38
CA PHE A 27 4.84 6.52 -12.73
C PHE A 27 5.91 5.73 -13.48
N SER A 28 6.94 5.23 -12.78
CA SER A 28 8.00 4.44 -13.41
C SER A 28 7.47 3.15 -14.04
N LYS A 29 6.46 2.53 -13.40
CA LYS A 29 5.97 1.18 -13.75
C LYS A 29 7.09 0.12 -13.81
N ASP A 30 8.17 0.32 -13.06
CA ASP A 30 9.33 -0.60 -13.05
C ASP A 30 9.05 -1.93 -12.35
N SER A 31 8.02 -1.96 -11.50
CA SER A 31 7.57 -3.16 -10.81
C SER A 31 6.05 -3.14 -10.60
N ILE A 32 5.47 -4.34 -10.52
CA ILE A 32 4.03 -4.55 -10.31
C ILE A 32 3.62 -4.28 -8.85
N ALA A 33 4.55 -4.45 -7.91
CA ALA A 33 4.31 -4.33 -6.48
C ALA A 33 5.50 -3.64 -5.79
N LEU A 34 5.20 -2.79 -4.81
CA LEU A 34 6.17 -2.17 -3.91
C LEU A 34 6.00 -2.75 -2.51
N HIS A 35 7.11 -3.22 -1.93
CA HIS A 35 7.18 -3.70 -0.55
C HIS A 35 7.52 -2.54 0.37
N VAL A 36 6.64 -2.24 1.33
CA VAL A 36 6.80 -1.10 2.26
C VAL A 36 6.66 -1.56 3.71
N PRO A 37 7.38 -0.94 4.67
CA PRO A 37 7.13 -1.19 6.08
C PRO A 37 5.67 -0.88 6.44
N SER A 38 5.03 -1.74 7.23
CA SER A 38 3.67 -1.45 7.66
C SER A 38 3.67 -0.27 8.64
N ALA A 39 2.72 0.64 8.45
CA ALA A 39 2.51 1.75 9.38
C ALA A 39 1.88 1.29 10.71
N LEU A 40 1.23 0.12 10.73
CA LEU A 40 0.51 -0.40 11.89
C LEU A 40 1.39 -1.28 12.78
N SER A 41 2.35 -1.99 12.18
CA SER A 41 3.20 -2.95 12.88
C SER A 41 4.64 -2.88 12.36
N PRO A 42 5.62 -2.53 13.22
CA PRO A 42 7.03 -2.41 12.81
C PRO A 42 7.67 -3.72 12.32
N MET A 43 7.02 -4.86 12.59
CA MET A 43 7.51 -6.19 12.22
C MET A 43 6.82 -6.75 10.97
N GLU A 44 5.90 -5.98 10.39
CA GLU A 44 5.12 -6.39 9.22
C GLU A 44 5.39 -5.45 8.05
N TYR A 45 5.00 -5.92 6.87
CA TYR A 45 5.15 -5.19 5.62
C TYR A 45 3.84 -5.22 4.86
N ASP A 46 3.51 -4.08 4.27
CA ASP A 46 2.40 -3.94 3.35
C ASP A 46 2.92 -3.94 1.90
N TYR A 47 2.02 -4.28 0.97
CA TYR A 47 2.33 -4.27 -0.46
C TYR A 47 1.39 -3.32 -1.19
N LEU A 48 1.98 -2.37 -1.92
CA LEU A 48 1.25 -1.54 -2.87
C LEU A 48 1.30 -2.22 -4.22
N LEU A 49 0.16 -2.42 -4.86
CA LEU A 49 0.10 -2.94 -6.22
C LEU A 49 -0.19 -1.80 -7.19
N ASN A 50 0.47 -1.78 -8.34
CA ASN A 50 0.28 -0.76 -9.36
C ASN A 50 -0.67 -1.26 -10.46
N PRO A 51 -1.94 -0.78 -10.53
CA PRO A 51 -2.89 -1.19 -11.55
C PRO A 51 -2.49 -0.77 -12.97
N GLU A 52 -1.70 0.29 -13.09
CA GLU A 52 -1.22 0.86 -14.34
C GLU A 52 -0.03 0.09 -14.92
N HIS A 53 0.53 -0.87 -14.17
CA HIS A 53 1.61 -1.72 -14.64
C HIS A 53 1.11 -2.69 -15.72
N PRO A 54 1.79 -2.86 -16.87
CA PRO A 54 1.28 -3.63 -18.02
C PRO A 54 0.87 -5.08 -17.72
N VAL A 55 1.51 -5.70 -16.72
CA VAL A 55 1.21 -7.09 -16.33
C VAL A 55 0.26 -7.22 -15.15
N PHE A 56 -0.30 -6.12 -14.62
CA PHE A 56 -1.19 -6.14 -13.45
C PHE A 56 -2.39 -7.07 -13.65
N PHE A 57 -3.07 -6.93 -14.78
CA PHE A 57 -4.27 -7.72 -15.08
C PHE A 57 -3.96 -9.22 -15.17
N TYR A 58 -3.09 -9.63 -16.11
CA TYR A 58 -2.75 -11.04 -16.35
C TYR A 58 -1.91 -11.67 -15.22
N GLY A 59 -1.13 -10.85 -14.51
CA GLY A 59 -0.23 -11.29 -13.45
C GLY A 59 -0.91 -11.49 -12.11
N ILE A 60 -1.92 -10.66 -11.80
CA ILE A 60 -2.58 -10.62 -10.48
C ILE A 60 -4.08 -10.90 -10.63
N ILE A 61 -4.81 -10.05 -11.36
CA ILE A 61 -6.28 -10.09 -11.36
C ILE A 61 -6.82 -11.41 -11.92
N GLU A 62 -6.30 -11.90 -13.04
CA GLU A 62 -6.74 -13.18 -13.62
C GLU A 62 -6.46 -14.38 -12.72
N LYS A 63 -5.49 -14.26 -11.81
CA LYS A 63 -5.09 -15.32 -10.88
C LYS A 63 -5.73 -15.17 -9.50
N ALA A 64 -6.40 -14.05 -9.24
CA ALA A 64 -6.99 -13.75 -7.95
C ALA A 64 -8.31 -14.53 -7.78
N GLU A 65 -8.49 -15.12 -6.60
CA GLU A 65 -9.76 -15.70 -6.19
C GLU A 65 -10.50 -14.72 -5.30
N ALA A 66 -11.78 -14.46 -5.63
CA ALA A 66 -12.62 -13.61 -4.80
C ALA A 66 -13.05 -14.37 -3.53
N ILE A 67 -12.59 -13.91 -2.38
CA ILE A 67 -13.00 -14.46 -1.08
C ILE A 67 -14.26 -13.72 -0.61
N PRO A 68 -15.36 -14.42 -0.28
CA PRO A 68 -16.53 -13.79 0.31
C PRO A 68 -16.17 -13.12 1.63
N PHE A 69 -16.25 -11.79 1.67
CA PHE A 69 -15.98 -11.00 2.86
C PHE A 69 -17.26 -10.30 3.34
N GLN A 70 -17.63 -10.52 4.60
CA GLN A 70 -18.73 -9.83 5.25
C GLN A 70 -18.16 -8.75 6.17
N LEU A 71 -18.18 -7.50 5.70
CA LEU A 71 -17.81 -6.36 6.53
C LEU A 71 -18.79 -6.24 7.70
N ASP A 72 -18.27 -6.06 8.92
CA ASP A 72 -19.10 -5.88 10.11
C ASP A 72 -20.05 -4.69 9.90
N SER A 73 -21.34 -4.92 10.10
CA SER A 73 -22.39 -3.92 9.89
C SER A 73 -22.29 -2.69 10.80
N ARG A 74 -21.49 -2.74 11.86
CA ARG A 74 -21.17 -1.61 12.75
C ARG A 74 -20.02 -0.74 12.22
N LEU A 75 -19.20 -1.26 11.29
CA LEU A 75 -18.10 -0.54 10.65
C LEU A 75 -18.55 0.22 9.39
N LYS A 76 -19.84 0.57 9.29
CA LYS A 76 -20.34 1.39 8.18
C LYS A 76 -19.63 2.74 8.25
N PRO A 77 -18.97 3.19 7.16
CA PRO A 77 -18.40 4.52 7.15
C PRO A 77 -19.53 5.55 7.32
N ASP A 78 -19.33 6.50 8.24
CA ASP A 78 -20.15 7.70 8.31
C ASP A 78 -19.95 8.45 6.98
N ARG A 79 -20.91 8.30 6.08
CA ARG A 79 -20.89 8.98 4.78
C ARG A 79 -21.40 10.40 5.01
N LYS A 80 -20.49 11.30 5.37
CA LYS A 80 -20.70 12.76 5.24
C LYS A 80 -20.37 13.23 3.84
#